data_AF-A0A3D2VI26-F1
#
_entry.id   AF-A0A3D2VI26-F1
#
_cell.length_a   1.000
_cell.length_b   1.000
_cell.length_c   1.000
_cell.angle_alpha   90.00
_cell.angle_beta   90.00
_cell.angle_gamma   90.00
#
_symmetry.space_group_name_H-M   'P 1'
#
loop_
_entity.id
_entity.type
_entity.pdbx_description
1 polymer ?
#
loop_
_entity_poly.entity_id
_entity_poly.type
_entity_poly.pdbx_seq_one_letter_code
_entity_poly.pdbx_strand_id
1 'polypeptide(L)'
;MPGDLVTLLRQRGLRHLSVEGGPELLSQFVADSAIDHCLLTLATQFVGEPAPAWITGTAHRWTRTSVLRTSNALFLRLDRVVDG
;
A
#
# COMPACT_ATOMS: atom_id res chain seq x y z
N MET A 1 5.21 7.32 15.77
CA MET A 1 5.05 6.17 14.84
C MET A 1 3.98 6.50 13.80
N PRO A 2 3.95 5.86 12.62
CA PRO A 2 2.90 6.06 11.62
C PRO A 2 1.48 6.09 12.19
N GLY A 3 1.15 5.22 13.16
CA GLY A 3 -0.15 5.23 13.85
C GLY A 3 -0.49 6.56 14.55
N ASP A 4 0.49 7.22 15.17
CA ASP A 4 0.29 8.53 15.82
C ASP A 4 -0.02 9.62 14.80
N LEU A 5 0.66 9.58 13.65
CA LEU A 5 0.43 10.51 12.55
C LEU A 5 -0.99 10.33 11.98
N VAL A 6 -1.42 9.09 11.74
CA VAL A 6 -2.79 8.80 11.28
C VAL A 6 -3.81 9.32 12.28
N THR A 7 -3.60 9.09 13.57
CA THR A 7 -4.49 9.57 14.65
C THR A 7 -4.59 11.08 14.65
N LEU A 8 -3.45 11.77 14.57
CA LEU A 8 -3.37 13.22 14.55
C LEU A 8 -4.06 13.83 13.32
N LEU A 9 -3.87 13.24 12.14
CA LEU A 9 -4.51 13.69 10.90
C LEU A 9 -6.03 13.47 10.95
N ARG A 10 -6.48 12.36 11.51
CA ARG A 10 -7.90 12.08 11.75
C ARG A 10 -8.54 13.10 12.69
N GLN A 11 -7.86 13.49 13.77
CA GLN A 11 -8.31 14.55 14.67
C GLN A 11 -8.46 15.90 13.97
N ARG A 12 -7.71 16.13 12.89
CA ARG A 12 -7.84 17.31 12.02
C ARG A 12 -8.92 17.18 10.93
N GLY A 13 -9.73 16.13 10.98
CA GLY A 13 -10.84 15.92 10.05
C GLY A 13 -10.45 15.26 8.73
N LEU A 14 -9.20 14.81 8.56
CA LEU A 14 -8.80 14.06 7.37
C LEU A 14 -9.39 12.65 7.43
N ARG A 15 -9.97 12.23 6.31
CA ARG A 15 -10.64 10.92 6.18
C ARG A 15 -9.84 9.88 5.40
N HIS A 16 -8.92 10.35 4.57
CA HIS A 16 -8.06 9.52 3.74
C HIS A 16 -6.64 10.09 3.75
N LEU A 17 -5.66 9.20 3.83
CA LEU A 17 -4.25 9.50 3.71
C LEU A 17 -3.68 8.66 2.58
N SER A 18 -3.13 9.31 1.55
CA SER A 18 -2.28 8.62 0.57
C SER A 18 -0.87 8.56 1.12
N VAL A 19 -0.29 7.37 1.17
CA VAL A 19 1.10 7.16 1.57
C VAL A 19 1.86 6.71 0.34
N GLU A 20 2.72 7.61 -0.14
CA GLU A 20 3.65 7.34 -1.22
C GLU A 20 5.07 7.45 -0.65
N GLY A 21 5.91 6.46 -0.92
CA GLY A 21 7.24 6.43 -0.36
C GLY A 21 8.02 5.18 -0.73
N GLY A 22 9.25 5.12 -0.23
CA GLY A 22 10.13 3.98 -0.40
C GLY A 22 9.81 2.81 0.54
N PRO A 23 10.55 1.71 0.40
CA PRO A 23 10.33 0.49 1.16
C PRO A 23 10.33 0.71 2.68
N GLU A 24 11.20 1.56 3.21
CA GLU A 24 11.28 1.80 4.66
C GLU A 24 9.99 2.42 5.21
N LEU A 25 9.48 3.47 4.56
CA LEU A 25 8.28 4.18 5.03
C LEU A 25 7.06 3.28 4.94
N LEU A 26 6.86 2.62 3.79
CA LEU A 26 5.72 1.73 3.58
C LEU A 26 5.72 0.58 4.58
N SER A 27 6.89 0.02 4.89
CA SER A 27 7.03 -1.06 5.87
C SER A 27 6.63 -0.64 7.28
N GLN A 28 6.91 0.61 7.68
CA GLN A 28 6.49 1.12 9.00
C GLN A 28 4.97 1.25 9.08
N PHE A 29 4.30 1.79 8.06
CA PHE A 29 2.84 1.89 8.05
C PHE A 29 2.16 0.51 8.03
N VAL A 30 2.75 -0.43 7.30
CA VAL A 30 2.27 -1.81 7.22
C VAL A 30 2.44 -2.51 8.58
N ALA A 31 3.60 -2.37 9.23
CA ALA A 31 3.86 -2.91 10.58
C ALA A 31 2.89 -2.35 11.64
N ASP A 32 2.54 -1.07 11.55
CA ASP A 32 1.57 -0.41 12.43
C ASP A 32 0.09 -0.75 12.10
N SER A 33 -0.17 -1.62 11.12
CA SER A 33 -1.52 -1.91 10.60
C SER A 33 -2.29 -0.66 10.15
N ALA A 34 -1.56 0.36 9.69
CA ALA A 34 -2.09 1.68 9.33
C ALA A 34 -2.41 1.82 7.82
N ILE A 35 -2.31 0.74 7.05
CA ILE A 35 -2.74 0.68 5.64
C ILE A 35 -4.00 -0.17 5.52
N ASP A 36 -5.08 0.45 5.05
CA ASP A 36 -6.33 -0.25 4.74
C ASP A 36 -6.38 -0.74 3.29
N HIS A 37 -5.83 0.07 2.37
CA HIS A 37 -5.86 -0.15 0.93
C HIS A 37 -4.48 0.04 0.32
N CYS A 38 -4.09 -0.88 -0.56
CA CYS A 38 -2.92 -0.75 -1.42
C CYS A 38 -3.38 -0.63 -2.88
N LEU A 39 -3.03 0.51 -3.49
CA LEU A 39 -3.32 0.81 -4.89
C LEU A 39 -2.05 0.60 -5.70
N LEU A 40 -1.97 -0.52 -6.43
CA LEU A 40 -0.78 -0.86 -7.21
C LEU A 40 -1.00 -0.55 -8.68
N THR A 41 0.00 0.09 -9.30
CA THR A 41 0.11 0.20 -10.74
C THR A 41 1.22 -0.73 -11.22
N LEU A 42 0.87 -1.68 -12.09
CA LEU A 42 1.84 -2.55 -12.74
C LEU A 42 1.97 -2.15 -14.20
N ALA A 43 3.15 -1.66 -14.59
CA ALA A 43 3.46 -1.41 -16.00
C ALA A 43 3.57 -2.75 -16.75
N THR A 44 3.11 -2.79 -18.01
CA THR A 44 3.25 -3.98 -18.87
C THR A 44 4.61 -4.03 -19.57
N GLN A 45 5.68 -3.69 -18.84
CA GLN A 45 7.04 -3.64 -19.34
C GLN A 45 7.98 -4.29 -18.32
N PHE A 46 8.97 -5.02 -18.80
CA PHE A 46 10.04 -5.53 -17.98
C PHE A 46 11.22 -4.54 -18.00
N VAL A 47 11.71 -4.19 -16.82
CA VAL A 47 12.97 -3.45 -16.66
C VAL A 47 14.06 -4.45 -16.25
N GLY A 48 15.28 -4.27 -16.78
CA GLY A 48 16.27 -5.33 -16.88
C GLY A 48 16.80 -5.93 -15.57
N GLU A 49 16.68 -5.22 -14.45
CA GLU A 49 17.10 -5.72 -13.14
C GLU A 49 15.90 -5.97 -12.22
N PRO A 50 16.00 -6.92 -11.28
CA PRO A 50 14.97 -7.16 -10.28
C PRO A 50 14.63 -5.87 -9.53
N ALA A 51 13.33 -5.57 -9.43
CA ALA A 51 12.89 -4.47 -8.59
C ALA A 51 13.19 -4.79 -7.12
N PRO A 52 13.69 -3.82 -6.33
CA PRO A 52 13.79 -3.99 -4.89
C PRO A 52 12.40 -4.25 -4.29
N ALA A 53 12.35 -4.94 -3.15
CA ALA A 53 11.10 -5.14 -2.43
C ALA A 53 10.51 -3.78 -2.04
N TRP A 54 9.24 -3.53 -2.39
CA TRP A 54 8.54 -2.28 -2.10
C TRP A 54 7.97 -2.25 -0.67
N ILE A 55 7.89 -3.40 0.00
CA ILE A 55 7.64 -3.56 1.43
C ILE A 55 8.64 -4.61 1.94
N THR A 56 9.25 -4.36 3.09
CA THR A 56 10.13 -5.28 3.82
C THR A 56 9.54 -5.61 5.19
N GLY A 57 9.95 -6.73 5.78
CA GLY A 57 9.46 -7.15 7.10
C GLY A 57 8.25 -8.08 7.06
N THR A 58 7.28 -7.85 7.95
CA THR A 58 6.19 -8.79 8.26
C THR A 58 5.28 -9.05 7.06
N ALA A 59 4.88 -10.31 6.86
CA ALA A 59 3.93 -10.67 5.81
C ALA A 59 2.51 -10.21 6.20
N HIS A 60 1.88 -9.40 5.35
CA HIS A 60 0.48 -9.02 5.49
C HIS A 60 -0.36 -9.74 4.44
N ARG A 61 -1.53 -10.21 4.85
CA ARG A 61 -2.49 -10.83 3.95
C ARG A 61 -3.33 -9.74 3.30
N TRP A 62 -3.31 -9.73 1.97
CA TRP A 62 -4.07 -8.83 1.14
C TRP A 62 -5.10 -9.63 0.33
N THR A 63 -6.26 -9.03 0.10
CA THR A 63 -7.24 -9.55 -0.86
C THR A 63 -7.39 -8.58 -2.02
N ARG A 64 -7.37 -9.08 -3.26
CA ARG A 64 -7.60 -8.24 -4.44
C ARG A 64 -9.09 -7.96 -4.56
N THR A 65 -9.47 -6.69 -4.45
CA THR A 65 -10.88 -6.26 -4.53
C THR A 65 -11.24 -5.59 -5.85
N SER A 66 -10.26 -5.06 -6.59
CA SER A 66 -10.50 -4.53 -7.94
C SER A 66 -9.29 -4.70 -8.86
N VAL A 67 -9.58 -4.80 -10.16
CA VAL A 67 -8.59 -4.74 -11.23
C VAL A 67 -9.14 -3.92 -12.40
N LEU A 68 -8.36 -2.96 -12.86
CA LEU A 68 -8.59 -2.23 -14.10
C LEU A 68 -7.39 -2.46 -15.03
N ARG A 69 -7.67 -2.77 -16.29
CA ARG A 69 -6.64 -2.98 -17.32
C ARG A 69 -6.73 -1.89 -18.36
N THR A 70 -5.58 -1.36 -18.74
CA THR A 70 -5.38 -0.47 -19.89
C THR A 70 -4.44 -1.13 -20.89
N SER A 71 -4.13 -0.44 -21.99
CA SER A 71 -3.20 -0.93 -23.01
C SER A 71 -1.76 -1.10 -22.49
N ASN A 72 -1.36 -0.37 -21.45
CA ASN A 72 0.03 -0.33 -20.96
C ASN A 72 0.18 -0.54 -19.44
N ALA A 73 -0.92 -0.73 -18.70
CA ALA A 73 -0.87 -0.91 -17.25
C ALA A 73 -2.04 -1.73 -16.69
N LEU A 74 -1.79 -2.32 -15.51
CA LEU A 74 -2.82 -2.82 -14.60
C LEU A 74 -2.88 -1.94 -13.37
N PHE A 75 -4.10 -1.57 -12.96
CA PHE A 75 -4.36 -0.94 -11.68
C PHE A 75 -5.06 -1.95 -10.78
N LEU A 76 -4.48 -2.22 -9.63
CA LEU A 76 -5.00 -3.17 -8.65
C LEU A 76 -5.38 -2.41 -7.38
N ARG A 77 -6.55 -2.75 -6.83
CA ARG A 77 -6.87 -2.44 -5.44
C ARG A 77 -6.76 -3.71 -4.63
N LEU A 78 -5.91 -3.66 -3.61
CA LEU A 78 -5.77 -4.69 -2.60
C LEU A 78 -6.25 -4.12 -1.27
N ASP A 79 -7.13 -4.85 -0.59
CA ASP A 79 -7.60 -4.47 0.74
C ASP A 79 -6.95 -5.38 1.78
N ARG A 80 -6.59 -4.81 2.93
CA ARG A 80 -6.02 -5.56 4.05
C ARG A 80 -7.07 -6.56 4.54
N VAL A 81 -6.67 -7.81 4.75
CA VAL A 81 -7.52 -8.79 5.43
C VAL A 81 -7.49 -8.50 6.93
N VAL A 82 -8.66 -8.34 7.53
CA VAL A 82 -8.83 -8.21 8.99
C VAL A 82 -9.31 -9.56 9.49
N ASP A 83 -8.47 -10.26 10.24
CA ASP A 83 -8.91 -11.45 10.97
C ASP A 83 -9.87 -10.96 12.07
N GLY A 84 -11.11 -11.49 12.05
CA GLY A 84 -12.19 -11.10 12.96
C GLY A 84 -12.05 -11.67 14.36
#